data_AF-A0A2V3I626-F1
#
_entry.id   AF-A0A2V3I626-F1
#
_cell.length_a   1.000
_cell.length_b   1.000
_cell.length_c   1.000
_cell.angle_alpha   90.00
_cell.angle_beta   90.00
_cell.angle_gamma   90.00
#
_symmetry.space_group_name_H-M   'P 1'
#
loop_
_entity.id
_entity.type
_entity.pdbx_description
1 polymer ?
#
loop_
_entity_poly.entity_id
_entity_poly.type
_entity_poly.pdbx_seq_one_letter_code
_entity_poly.pdbx_strand_id
1 'polypeptide(L)'
;MKSFFKRILRRVDLELRNFSIEKSENARFFTMLSHHKVNTIFDIGANGVQFGVILRDFGCKGKNISFEPFNLSQIRVTQNQSK
;
A
#
# COMPACT_ATOMS: atom_id res chain seq x y z
N MET A 1 -29.40 -8.87 10.93
CA MET A 1 -28.42 -9.29 9.89
C MET A 1 -27.04 -8.66 10.05
N LYS A 2 -26.87 -7.33 10.10
CA LYS A 2 -25.54 -6.68 10.24
C LYS A 2 -24.68 -7.20 11.40
N SER A 3 -25.28 -7.53 12.54
CA SER A 3 -24.57 -8.06 13.71
C SER A 3 -24.01 -9.47 13.50
N PHE A 4 -24.73 -10.32 12.77
CA PHE A 4 -24.32 -11.69 12.46
C PHE A 4 -23.11 -11.69 11.50
N PHE A 5 -23.18 -10.89 10.43
CA PHE A 5 -22.06 -10.70 9.50
C PHE A 5 -20.82 -10.15 10.20
N LYS A 6 -20.95 -9.09 11.01
CA LYS A 6 -19.83 -8.55 11.80
C LYS A 6 -19.17 -9.60 12.69
N ARG A 7 -19.96 -10.52 13.27
CA ARG A 7 -19.45 -11.59 14.13
C ARG A 7 -18.70 -12.67 13.35
N ILE A 8 -19.14 -12.99 12.13
CA ILE A 8 -18.43 -13.90 11.22
C ILE A 8 -17.10 -13.27 10.78
N LEU A 9 -17.13 -12.02 10.33
CA LEU A 9 -15.95 -11.29 9.87
C LEU A 9 -14.85 -11.23 10.94
N ARG A 10 -15.20 -10.95 12.20
CA ARG A 10 -14.25 -10.96 13.32
C ARG A 10 -13.67 -12.35 13.64
N ARG A 11 -14.38 -13.43 13.35
CA ARG A 11 -13.88 -14.81 13.57
C ARG A 11 -12.87 -15.25 12.52
N VAL A 12 -12.87 -14.61 11.36
CA VAL A 12 -11.93 -14.89 10.26
C VAL A 12 -10.91 -13.76 10.07
N ASP A 13 -10.76 -12.89 11.07
CA ASP A 13 -9.86 -11.73 11.11
C ASP A 13 -10.01 -10.77 9.91
N LEU A 14 -11.23 -10.70 9.36
CA LEU A 14 -11.55 -9.79 8.27
C LEU A 14 -12.01 -8.45 8.85
N GLU A 15 -11.17 -7.43 8.67
CA GLU A 15 -11.50 -6.05 9.00
C GLU A 15 -12.10 -5.34 7.77
N LEU A 16 -13.40 -5.02 7.83
CA LEU A 16 -14.02 -4.13 6.85
C LEU A 16 -13.70 -2.68 7.21
N ARG A 17 -12.80 -2.07 6.43
CA ARG A 17 -12.50 -0.64 6.50
C ARG A 17 -13.38 0.13 5.52
N ASN A 18 -13.93 1.26 5.96
CA ASN A 18 -14.66 2.16 5.07
C ASN A 18 -13.67 2.81 4.08
N PHE A 19 -13.61 2.28 2.86
CA PHE A 19 -12.82 2.87 1.78
C PHE A 19 -13.71 3.83 0.98
N SER A 20 -13.70 5.11 1.36
CA SER A 20 -14.38 6.17 0.62
C SER A 20 -13.33 7.10 0.02
N ILE A 21 -13.36 7.26 -1.30
CA ILE A 21 -12.45 8.15 -2.04
C ILE A 21 -12.57 9.58 -1.50
N GLU A 22 -13.79 10.06 -1.26
CA GLU A 22 -14.01 11.44 -0.78
C GLU A 22 -13.47 11.70 0.62
N LYS A 23 -13.30 10.66 1.45
CA LYS A 23 -12.93 10.79 2.86
C LYS A 23 -11.53 10.27 3.20
N SER A 24 -10.84 9.68 2.23
CA SER A 24 -9.53 9.06 2.45
C SER A 24 -8.53 9.53 1.40
N GLU A 25 -7.48 10.20 1.87
CA GLU A 25 -6.37 10.65 1.02
C GLU A 25 -5.67 9.47 0.34
N ASN A 26 -5.43 8.41 1.10
CA ASN A 26 -4.92 7.14 0.58
C ASN A 26 -5.82 6.58 -0.52
N ALA A 27 -7.14 6.57 -0.33
CA ALA A 27 -8.06 6.10 -1.35
C ALA A 27 -7.99 6.91 -2.64
N ARG A 28 -7.92 8.25 -2.54
CA ARG A 28 -7.71 9.13 -3.70
C ARG A 28 -6.39 8.85 -4.39
N PHE A 29 -5.32 8.72 -3.62
CA PHE A 29 -3.98 8.47 -4.14
C PHE A 29 -3.92 7.15 -4.91
N PHE A 30 -4.39 6.04 -4.34
CA PHE A 30 -4.41 4.74 -5.03
C PHE A 30 -5.34 4.72 -6.24
N THR A 31 -6.48 5.41 -6.15
CA THR A 31 -7.39 5.58 -7.30
C THR A 31 -6.68 6.31 -8.45
N MET A 32 -5.95 7.38 -8.14
CA MET A 32 -5.16 8.13 -9.13
C MET A 32 -4.07 7.24 -9.76
N LEU A 33 -3.31 6.50 -8.95
CA LEU A 33 -2.29 5.57 -9.46
C LEU A 33 -2.90 4.53 -10.42
N SER A 34 -4.05 3.96 -10.05
CA SER A 34 -4.76 2.99 -10.89
C SER A 34 -5.30 3.63 -12.17
N HIS A 35 -5.91 4.81 -12.08
CA HIS A 35 -6.46 5.55 -13.21
C HIS A 35 -5.39 5.83 -14.27
N HIS A 36 -4.21 6.25 -13.83
CA HIS A 36 -3.07 6.53 -14.72
C HIS A 36 -2.24 5.29 -15.07
N LYS A 37 -2.67 4.10 -14.64
CA LYS A 37 -1.97 2.83 -14.90
C LYS A 37 -0.50 2.88 -14.46
N VAL A 38 -0.23 3.54 -13.33
CA VAL A 38 1.12 3.64 -12.79
C VAL A 38 1.62 2.24 -12.47
N ASN A 39 2.71 1.85 -13.13
CA ASN A 39 3.30 0.52 -13.01
C ASN A 39 4.63 0.53 -12.26
N THR A 40 5.18 1.71 -11.95
CA THR A 40 6.48 1.87 -11.31
C THR A 40 6.41 3.07 -10.37
N ILE A 41 6.80 2.86 -9.12
CA ILE A 41 6.92 3.90 -8.10
C ILE A 41 8.36 3.89 -7.58
N PHE A 42 8.94 5.09 -7.48
CA PHE A 42 10.20 5.31 -6.80
C PHE A 42 9.89 5.90 -5.42
N ASP A 43 10.32 5.21 -4.38
CA ASP A 43 10.01 5.50 -2.99
C ASP A 43 11.31 5.95 -2.28
N ILE A 44 11.40 7.23 -1.93
CA ILE A 44 12.63 7.83 -1.40
C ILE A 44 12.51 7.98 0.12
N GLY A 45 13.46 7.43 0.86
CA GLY A 45 13.44 7.45 2.32
C GLY A 45 12.35 6.54 2.90
N ALA A 46 12.21 5.33 2.36
CA ALA A 46 11.14 4.40 2.69
C ALA A 46 11.11 3.95 4.18
N ASN A 47 12.12 4.32 4.97
CA ASN A 47 12.40 3.98 6.37
C ASN A 47 11.89 2.60 6.80
N GLY A 48 12.29 1.55 6.09
CA GLY A 48 11.91 0.17 6.38
C GLY A 48 10.69 -0.33 5.58
N VAL A 49 10.58 0.06 4.30
CA VAL A 49 9.62 -0.45 3.29
C VAL A 49 8.12 -0.31 3.63
N GLN A 50 7.75 0.49 4.64
CA GLN A 50 6.34 0.61 5.09
C GLN A 50 5.41 1.07 3.98
N PHE A 51 5.81 2.09 3.20
CA PHE A 51 4.99 2.58 2.10
C PHE A 51 4.80 1.53 1.00
N GLY A 52 5.83 0.72 0.75
CA GLY A 52 5.75 -0.40 -0.17
C GLY A 52 4.76 -1.48 0.27
N VAL A 53 4.66 -1.76 1.58
CA VAL A 53 3.65 -2.69 2.12
C VAL A 53 2.25 -2.12 1.91
N ILE A 54 2.04 -0.85 2.24
CA ILE A 54 0.77 -0.16 2.05
C ILE A 54 0.33 -0.24 0.57
N LEU A 55 1.22 0.03 -0.38
CA LEU A 55 0.93 -0.09 -1.80
C LEU A 55 0.44 -1.50 -2.19
N ARG A 56 0.97 -2.56 -1.56
CA ARG A 56 0.53 -3.95 -1.80
C ARG A 56 -0.81 -4.25 -1.17
N ASP A 57 -1.05 -3.79 0.06
CA ASP A 57 -2.32 -3.96 0.75
C ASP A 57 -3.48 -3.31 -0.02
N PHE A 58 -3.20 -2.22 -0.74
CA PHE A 58 -4.15 -1.54 -1.63
C PHE A 58 -4.20 -2.12 -3.06
N GLY A 59 -3.50 -3.22 -3.32
CA GLY A 59 -3.59 -3.96 -4.57
C GLY A 59 -2.81 -3.36 -5.75
N CYS A 60 -1.85 -2.46 -5.51
CA CYS A 60 -0.98 -1.96 -6.58
C CYS A 60 -0.08 -3.09 -7.09
N LYS A 61 -0.18 -3.42 -8.38
CA LYS A 61 0.54 -4.55 -9.02
C LYS A 61 1.84 -4.17 -9.74
N GLY A 62 2.33 -2.94 -9.57
CA GLY A 62 3.54 -2.42 -10.22
C GLY A 62 4.85 -2.74 -9.48
N LYS A 63 5.97 -2.27 -10.04
CA LYS A 63 7.28 -2.24 -9.37
C LYS A 63 7.30 -1.12 -8.32
N ASN A 64 7.75 -1.44 -7.11
CA ASN A 64 8.13 -0.41 -6.14
C ASN A 64 9.63 -0.51 -5.91
N ILE A 65 10.34 0.58 -6.16
CA ILE A 65 11.79 0.71 -6.05
C ILE A 65 12.05 1.70 -4.91
N SER A 66 12.43 1.18 -3.75
CA SER A 66 12.66 1.98 -2.56
C SER A 66 14.15 2.26 -2.37
N PHE A 67 14.48 3.52 -2.08
CA PHE A 67 15.82 4.01 -1.78
C PHE A 67 15.89 4.45 -0.32
N GLU A 68 16.87 3.94 0.40
CA GLU A 68 17.02 4.13 1.84
C GLU A 68 18.44 4.57 2.13
N PRO A 69 18.67 5.67 2.87
CA PRO A 69 20.00 5.93 3.41
C PRO A 69 20.36 4.78 4.36
N PHE A 70 21.39 4.02 3.98
CA PHE A 70 21.91 2.94 4.82
C PHE A 70 22.96 3.46 5.80
N ASN A 71 23.71 4.48 5.37
CA ASN A 71 24.58 5.32 6.19
C ASN A 71 24.81 6.66 5.45
N LEU A 72 25.69 7.52 5.98
CA LEU A 72 25.96 8.86 5.44
C LEU A 72 26.40 8.90 3.96
N SER A 73 26.91 7.80 3.40
CA SER A 73 27.46 7.76 2.04
C SER A 73 26.87 6.65 1.15
N GLN A 74 26.01 5.80 1.69
CA GLN A 74 25.47 4.64 0.97
C GLN A 74 23.95 4.61 1.00
N ILE A 75 23.37 4.29 -0.15
CA ILE A 75 21.94 4.09 -0.31
C ILE A 75 21.69 2.61 -0.56
N ARG A 76 20.78 2.02 0.22
CA ARG A 76 20.22 0.69 -0.03
C ARG A 76 19.06 0.83 -1.00
N VAL A 77 19.03 -0.05 -2.00
CA VAL A 77 17.93 -0.14 -2.97
C VAL A 77 17.20 -1.46 -2.79
N THR A 78 15.88 -1.40 -2.60
CA THR A 78 15.01 -2.58 -2.49
C THR A 78 13.98 -2.56 -3.60
N GLN A 79 13.78 -3.68 -4.28
CA GLN A 79 12.72 -3.82 -5.29
C GLN A 79 11.71 -4.87 -4.86
N ASN A 80 10.44 -4.45 -4.81
CA ASN A 80 9.32 -5.35 -4.62
C ASN A 80 8.49 -5.38 -5.91
N GLN A 81 8.09 -6.58 -6.33
CA GLN A 81 7.20 -6.80 -7.48
C GLN A 81 6.09 -7.76 -7.04
N SER A 82 4.84 -7.52 -7.47
CA SER A 82 3.79 -8.54 -7.34
C SER A 82 4.09 -9.67 -8.32
N LYS A 83 4.02 -10.92 -7.84
CA LYS A 83 4.02 -12.11 -8.69
C LYS A 83 2.82 -12.13 -9.63
#